data_AF-B3KR45-F1
#
_entry.id   AF-B3KR45-F1
#
_cell.length_a   1.000
_cell.length_b   1.000
_cell.length_c   1.000
_cell.angle_alpha   90.00
_cell.angle_beta   90.00
_cell.angle_gamma   90.00
#
_symmetry.space_group_name_H-M   'P 1'
#
loop_
_entity.id
_entity.type
_entity.pdbx_description
1 polymer ?
#
loop_
_entity_poly.entity_id
_entity_poly.type
_entity_poly.pdbx_seq_one_letter_code
_entity_poly.pdbx_strand_id
1 'polypeptide(L)'
;MSELQKAVSDAERKAHELITTERAKMERALAEAKRQASEDALTVINQQEDSSESCWNCGRKASETCSGCNAARYCGSFCQHRDWEKHHHVCGQSLQGPTAVVADPVPGPPEAAHSLGPSLPVGAASPSEAGSAGPSRPGSPSPPGPLDTVPR
;
A
#
# COMPACT_ATOMS: atom_id res chain seq x y z
N MET A 1 -63.00 41.63 8.94
CA MET A 1 -61.91 41.38 7.96
C MET A 1 -60.53 41.43 8.60
N SER A 2 -60.23 42.40 9.45
CA SER A 2 -58.90 42.58 10.07
C SER A 2 -58.44 41.43 10.97
N GLU A 3 -59.36 40.77 11.68
CA GLU A 3 -59.03 39.63 12.55
C GLU A 3 -58.60 38.39 11.75
N LEU A 4 -59.23 38.16 10.59
CA LEU A 4 -58.87 37.08 9.69
C LEU A 4 -57.47 37.30 9.09
N GLN A 5 -57.19 38.53 8.65
CA GLN A 5 -55.88 38.89 8.10
C GLN A 5 -54.76 38.73 9.16
N LYS A 6 -55.03 39.11 10.41
CA LYS A 6 -54.10 38.89 11.52
C LYS A 6 -53.82 37.40 11.76
N ALA A 7 -54.87 36.58 11.78
CA ALA A 7 -54.73 35.13 11.97
C ALA A 7 -53.90 34.48 10.84
N VAL A 8 -54.10 34.92 9.60
CA VAL A 8 -53.31 34.45 8.44
C VAL A 8 -51.83 34.83 8.58
N SER A 9 -51.52 36.09 8.89
CA SER A 9 -50.13 36.52 9.07
C SER A 9 -49.42 35.82 10.25
N ASP A 10 -50.15 35.54 11.33
CA ASP A 10 -49.61 34.78 12.46
C ASP A 10 -49.33 33.32 12.08
N ALA A 11 -50.21 32.71 11.27
CA ALA A 11 -50.03 31.35 10.75
C ALA A 11 -48.85 31.28 9.75
N GLU A 12 -48.72 32.26 8.85
CA GLU A 12 -47.60 32.36 7.91
C GLU A 12 -46.27 32.49 8.65
N ARG A 13 -46.18 33.38 9.64
CA ARG A 13 -44.97 33.53 10.45
C ARG A 13 -44.59 32.24 11.17
N LYS A 14 -45.57 31.54 11.76
CA LYS A 14 -45.35 30.25 12.42
C LYS A 14 -44.90 29.17 11.44
N ALA A 15 -45.48 29.13 10.24
CA ALA A 15 -45.06 28.21 9.19
C ALA A 15 -43.61 28.47 8.76
N HIS A 16 -43.22 29.74 8.58
CA HIS A 16 -41.84 30.09 8.27
C HIS A 16 -40.86 29.71 9.38
N GLU A 17 -41.22 29.92 10.64
CA GLU A 17 -40.42 29.51 11.80
C GLU A 17 -40.22 27.98 11.86
N LEU A 18 -41.26 27.21 11.55
CA LEU A 18 -41.16 25.75 11.46
C LEU A 18 -40.23 25.33 10.31
N ILE A 19 -40.34 25.97 9.14
CA ILE A 19 -39.48 25.66 8.00
C ILE A 19 -38.01 25.99 8.31
N THR A 20 -37.73 27.12 8.95
CA THR A 20 -36.34 27.50 9.30
C THR A 20 -35.75 26.57 10.35
N THR A 21 -36.53 26.18 11.37
CA THR A 21 -36.08 25.25 12.40
C THR A 21 -35.82 23.85 11.83
N GLU A 22 -36.69 23.33 10.97
CA GLU A 22 -36.48 22.03 10.31
C GLU A 22 -35.28 22.06 9.37
N ARG A 23 -35.11 23.14 8.59
CA ARG A 23 -33.92 23.32 7.74
C ARG A 23 -32.64 23.34 8.58
N ALA A 24 -32.62 24.06 9.69
CA ALA A 24 -31.46 24.11 10.59
C ALA A 24 -31.16 22.75 11.24
N LYS A 25 -32.19 21.95 11.55
CA LYS A 25 -32.00 20.57 12.03
C LYS A 25 -31.38 19.69 10.95
N MET A 26 -31.88 19.75 9.72
CA MET A 26 -31.33 18.98 8.60
C MET A 26 -29.88 19.38 8.31
N GLU A 27 -29.57 20.67 8.30
CA GLU A 27 -28.21 21.16 8.08
C GLU A 27 -27.24 20.67 9.17
N ARG A 28 -27.67 20.70 10.44
CA ARG A 28 -26.88 20.11 11.54
C ARG A 28 -26.69 18.61 11.37
N ALA A 29 -27.73 17.87 10.98
CA ALA A 29 -27.62 16.43 10.74
C ALA A 29 -26.66 16.11 9.59
N LEU A 30 -26.67 16.90 8.52
CA LEU A 30 -25.73 16.75 7.41
C LEU A 30 -24.29 17.09 7.80
N ALA A 31 -24.10 18.15 8.59
CA ALA A 31 -22.79 18.50 9.12
C ALA A 31 -22.24 17.40 10.04
N GLU A 32 -23.09 16.82 10.88
CA GLU A 32 -22.73 15.71 11.76
C GLU A 32 -22.41 14.44 10.98
N ALA A 33 -23.24 14.07 10.00
CA ALA A 33 -22.98 12.93 9.14
C ALA A 33 -21.66 13.07 8.37
N LYS A 34 -21.34 14.29 7.90
CA LYS A 34 -20.05 14.56 7.25
C LYS A 34 -18.88 14.44 8.23
N ARG A 35 -19.03 14.95 9.45
CA ARG A 35 -18.03 14.79 10.51
C ARG A 35 -17.81 13.31 10.83
N GLN A 36 -18.88 12.57 11.08
CA GLN A 36 -18.82 11.14 11.35
C GLN A 36 -18.15 10.39 10.20
N ALA A 37 -18.52 10.66 8.95
CA ALA A 37 -17.88 10.03 7.79
C ALA A 37 -16.37 10.33 7.72
N SER A 38 -15.94 11.54 8.10
CA SER A 38 -14.52 11.88 8.15
C SER A 38 -13.78 11.20 9.30
N GLU A 39 -14.42 11.07 10.47
CA GLU A 39 -13.88 10.36 11.63
C GLU A 39 -13.77 8.85 11.32
N ASP A 40 -14.82 8.26 10.75
CA ASP A 40 -14.83 6.85 10.32
C ASP A 40 -13.72 6.59 9.31
N ALA A 41 -13.55 7.45 8.29
CA ALA A 41 -12.47 7.32 7.31
C ALA A 41 -11.08 7.37 7.98
N LEU A 42 -10.88 8.25 8.96
CA LEU A 42 -9.63 8.33 9.71
C LEU A 42 -9.38 7.06 10.54
N THR A 43 -10.41 6.51 11.20
CA THR A 43 -10.27 5.26 11.97
C THR A 43 -9.93 4.06 11.08
N VAL A 44 -10.45 4.02 9.85
CA VAL A 44 -10.11 2.96 8.89
C VAL A 44 -8.65 3.07 8.45
N ILE A 45 -8.17 4.28 8.16
CA ILE A 45 -6.77 4.53 7.77
C ILE A 45 -5.82 4.12 8.90
N ASN A 46 -6.08 4.58 10.11
CA ASN A 46 -5.21 4.29 11.26
C ASN A 46 -5.15 2.77 11.55
N GLN A 47 -6.30 2.07 11.54
CA GLN A 47 -6.31 0.61 11.70
C GLN A 47 -5.55 -0.14 10.60
N GLN A 48 -5.61 0.34 9.36
CA GLN A 48 -4.85 -0.28 8.26
C GLN A 48 -3.35 -0.11 8.47
N GLU A 49 -2.90 1.06 8.91
CA GLU A 49 -1.48 1.32 9.19
C GLU A 49 -0.99 0.44 10.35
N ASP A 50 -1.71 0.41 11.48
CA ASP A 50 -1.34 -0.41 12.65
C ASP A 50 -1.29 -1.92 12.33
N SER A 51 -2.21 -2.41 11.49
CA SER A 51 -2.24 -3.82 11.09
C SER A 51 -1.06 -4.20 10.20
N SER A 52 -0.72 -3.33 9.23
CA SER A 52 0.38 -3.55 8.27
C SER A 52 1.78 -3.37 8.88
N GLU A 53 1.85 -2.71 10.03
CA GLU A 53 3.05 -2.49 10.82
C GLU A 53 3.12 -3.41 12.05
N SER A 54 2.35 -4.49 12.14
CA SER A 54 2.39 -5.38 13.32
C SER A 54 3.39 -6.54 13.16
N CYS A 55 4.14 -6.84 14.23
CA CYS A 55 5.12 -7.94 14.25
C CYS A 55 4.41 -9.29 14.27
N TRP A 56 4.69 -10.16 13.30
CA TRP A 56 4.05 -11.48 13.18
C TRP A 56 4.26 -12.39 14.41
N ASN A 57 5.40 -12.24 15.10
CA ASN A 57 5.72 -13.04 16.29
C ASN A 57 5.06 -12.54 17.58
N CYS A 58 4.92 -11.22 17.77
CA CYS A 58 4.54 -10.65 19.09
C CYS A 58 3.51 -9.52 19.05
N GLY A 59 3.01 -9.13 17.87
CA GLY A 59 1.95 -8.12 17.69
C GLY A 59 2.36 -6.67 17.94
N ARG A 60 3.57 -6.39 18.45
CA ARG A 60 4.07 -5.01 18.61
C ARG A 60 4.44 -4.36 17.27
N LYS A 61 4.54 -3.03 17.23
CA LYS A 61 4.98 -2.29 16.04
C LYS A 61 6.29 -2.87 15.48
N ALA A 62 6.23 -3.29 14.23
CA ALA A 62 7.30 -3.79 13.41
C ALA A 62 8.12 -2.60 12.88
N SER A 63 9.44 -2.80 12.83
CA SER A 63 10.41 -1.83 12.33
C SER A 63 11.18 -2.37 11.13
N GLU A 64 11.12 -3.69 10.91
CA GLU A 64 11.90 -4.39 9.92
C GLU A 64 11.02 -5.37 9.15
N THR A 65 11.42 -5.65 7.91
CA THR A 65 10.74 -6.58 7.02
C THR A 65 11.66 -7.76 6.74
N CYS A 66 11.07 -8.94 6.50
CA CYS A 66 11.87 -10.10 6.12
C CYS A 66 12.64 -9.83 4.83
N SER A 67 13.97 -9.87 4.86
CA SER A 67 14.83 -9.57 3.71
C SER A 67 14.62 -10.47 2.50
N GLY A 68 14.09 -11.69 2.70
CA GLY A 68 13.84 -12.65 1.62
C GLY A 68 12.52 -12.42 0.86
N CYS A 69 11.48 -11.92 1.52
CA CYS A 69 10.14 -11.84 0.93
C CYS A 69 9.47 -10.47 1.05
N ASN A 70 9.98 -9.58 1.89
CA ASN A 70 9.43 -8.28 2.28
C ASN A 70 7.98 -8.28 2.78
N ALA A 71 7.31 -9.44 2.85
CA ALA A 71 5.92 -9.58 3.23
C ALA A 71 5.73 -9.72 4.74
N ALA A 72 6.58 -10.52 5.41
CA ALA A 72 6.52 -10.65 6.86
C ALA A 72 7.18 -9.44 7.56
N ARG A 73 6.57 -9.03 8.68
CA ARG A 73 6.91 -7.83 9.45
C ARG A 73 7.36 -8.23 10.85
N TYR A 74 8.45 -7.63 11.34
CA TYR A 74 9.00 -7.92 12.66
C TYR A 74 9.47 -6.65 13.38
N CYS A 75 9.38 -6.63 14.71
CA CYS A 75 9.91 -5.54 15.54
C CYS A 75 11.43 -5.64 15.78
N GLY A 76 12.12 -6.52 15.05
CA GLY A 76 13.54 -6.82 15.22
C GLY A 76 13.88 -8.22 14.75
N SER A 77 15.14 -8.42 14.34
CA SER A 77 15.72 -9.72 13.94
C SER A 77 15.43 -10.88 14.92
N PHE A 78 15.35 -10.63 16.22
CA PHE A 78 15.00 -11.66 17.21
C PHE A 78 13.64 -12.31 16.95
N CYS A 79 12.62 -11.49 16.65
CA CYS A 79 11.27 -11.99 16.35
C CYS A 79 11.23 -12.72 15.01
N GLN A 80 12.01 -12.28 14.02
CA GLN A 80 12.16 -12.96 12.74
C GLN A 80 12.71 -14.38 12.92
N HIS A 81 13.79 -14.54 13.70
CA HIS A 81 14.40 -15.86 13.92
C HIS A 81 13.49 -16.80 14.71
N ARG A 82 12.69 -16.27 15.64
CA ARG A 82 11.72 -17.08 16.42
C ARG A 82 10.56 -17.58 15.56
N ASP A 83 10.08 -16.76 14.63
CA ASP A 83 8.98 -17.13 13.72
C ASP A 83 9.46 -17.91 12.49
N TRP A 84 10.77 -17.99 12.25
CA TRP A 84 11.36 -18.60 11.06
C TRP A 84 10.84 -20.02 10.79
N GLU A 85 10.70 -20.86 11.82
CA GLU A 85 10.18 -22.23 11.68
C GLU A 85 8.76 -22.26 11.10
N LYS A 86 7.93 -21.23 11.37
CA LYS A 86 6.59 -21.10 10.77
C LYS A 86 6.61 -20.39 9.42
N HIS A 87 7.39 -19.32 9.31
CA HIS A 87 7.40 -18.44 8.14
C HIS A 87 8.19 -19.00 6.94
N HIS A 88 9.23 -19.81 7.15
CA HIS A 88 10.16 -20.19 6.07
C HIS A 88 9.50 -20.92 4.89
N HIS A 89 8.46 -21.72 5.15
CA HIS A 89 7.72 -22.42 4.09
C HIS A 89 6.99 -21.47 3.14
N VAL A 90 6.57 -20.30 3.62
CA VAL A 90 5.83 -19.28 2.84
C VAL A 90 6.70 -18.08 2.45
N CYS A 91 7.96 -18.05 2.88
CA CYS A 91 8.92 -17.01 2.54
C CYS A 91 9.19 -17.01 1.03
N GLY A 92 8.86 -15.90 0.34
CA GLY A 92 9.12 -15.69 -1.08
C GLY A 92 7.91 -15.93 -1.99
N GLN A 93 6.82 -16.51 -1.49
CA GLN A 93 5.60 -16.72 -2.27
C GLN A 93 4.84 -15.41 -2.54
N SER A 94 5.10 -14.35 -1.75
CA SER A 94 4.35 -13.08 -1.78
C SER A 94 4.89 -12.03 -2.77
N LEU A 95 5.96 -12.31 -3.53
CA LEU A 95 6.60 -11.33 -4.43
C LEU A 95 5.98 -11.22 -5.84
N GLN A 96 4.86 -11.90 -6.11
CA GLN A 96 4.09 -11.69 -7.34
C GLN A 96 3.09 -10.53 -7.14
N GLY A 97 3.64 -9.31 -6.97
CA GLY A 97 2.85 -8.08 -7.11
C GLY A 97 2.55 -7.79 -8.59
N PRO A 98 1.39 -7.20 -8.94
CA PRO A 98 0.98 -7.03 -10.33
C PRO A 98 1.97 -6.12 -11.08
N THR A 99 2.70 -6.71 -12.02
CA THR A 99 3.44 -5.96 -13.03
C THR A 99 2.44 -5.14 -13.84
N ALA A 100 2.51 -3.82 -13.73
CA ALA A 100 1.81 -2.89 -14.59
C ALA A 100 2.25 -3.12 -16.05
N VAL A 101 1.54 -3.98 -16.76
CA VAL A 101 1.61 -4.09 -18.22
C VAL A 101 0.75 -2.99 -18.82
N VAL A 102 1.34 -1.81 -18.95
CA VAL A 102 0.83 -0.77 -19.85
C VAL A 102 1.60 -0.89 -21.16
N ALA A 103 0.93 -1.41 -22.19
CA ALA A 103 0.94 -0.91 -23.57
C ALA A 103 0.53 -2.03 -24.54
N ASP A 104 -0.76 -2.02 -24.89
CA ASP A 104 -1.24 -2.43 -26.22
C ASP A 104 -0.66 -1.46 -27.27
N PRO A 105 -0.32 -1.91 -28.49
CA PRO A 105 -1.31 -1.85 -29.56
C PRO A 105 -1.36 -3.07 -30.50
N VAL A 106 -2.56 -3.66 -30.64
CA VAL A 106 -3.35 -3.88 -31.89
C VAL A 106 -2.81 -4.79 -33.03
N PRO A 107 -3.71 -5.45 -33.81
CA PRO A 107 -3.57 -6.84 -34.26
C PRO A 107 -3.36 -7.03 -35.78
N GLY A 108 -2.95 -8.24 -36.19
CA GLY A 108 -2.95 -8.71 -37.58
C GLY A 108 -3.30 -10.21 -37.66
N PRO A 109 -4.26 -10.65 -38.51
CA PRO A 109 -4.72 -12.04 -38.58
C PRO A 109 -4.20 -12.76 -39.85
N PRO A 110 -4.71 -13.95 -40.19
CA PRO A 110 -4.21 -15.27 -39.80
C PRO A 110 -3.57 -15.98 -41.02
N GLU A 111 -2.85 -17.10 -40.83
CA GLU A 111 -3.06 -18.26 -41.72
C GLU A 111 -2.37 -19.54 -41.25
N ALA A 112 -3.17 -20.60 -41.35
CA ALA A 112 -2.84 -21.98 -41.68
C ALA A 112 -1.74 -22.69 -40.88
N ALA A 113 -2.22 -23.63 -40.05
CA ALA A 113 -1.53 -24.84 -39.67
C ALA A 113 -0.85 -25.53 -40.86
N HIS A 114 0.16 -26.36 -40.60
CA HIS A 114 0.20 -27.78 -41.00
C HIS A 114 1.50 -28.44 -40.49
N SER A 115 1.29 -29.44 -39.63
CA SER A 115 1.89 -30.78 -39.66
C SER A 115 3.42 -31.00 -39.72
N LEU A 116 3.86 -31.73 -38.68
CA LEU A 116 4.69 -32.94 -38.70
C LEU A 116 6.15 -32.86 -39.21
N GLY A 117 7.09 -33.30 -38.36
CA GLY A 117 8.31 -33.95 -38.83
C GLY A 117 9.57 -33.73 -37.99
N PRO A 118 10.24 -34.80 -37.49
CA PRO A 118 11.38 -34.73 -36.56
C PRO A 118 12.72 -34.71 -37.29
N SER A 119 13.78 -34.16 -36.69
CA SER A 119 15.18 -34.44 -37.07
C SER A 119 16.16 -34.08 -35.96
N LEU A 120 16.83 -35.09 -35.40
CA LEU A 120 18.20 -34.94 -34.89
C LEU A 120 19.15 -34.91 -36.11
N PRO A 121 20.34 -34.28 -36.04
CA PRO A 121 21.50 -35.07 -35.62
C PRO A 121 22.59 -34.32 -34.84
N VAL A 122 23.21 -35.10 -33.96
CA VAL A 122 24.63 -35.24 -33.63
C VAL A 122 25.63 -34.09 -33.93
N GLY A 123 26.37 -33.73 -32.88
CA GLY A 123 27.83 -33.72 -32.89
C GLY A 123 28.53 -32.38 -33.20
N ALA A 124 29.17 -31.78 -32.19
CA ALA A 124 30.56 -31.33 -32.29
C ALA A 124 31.11 -30.87 -30.92
N ALA A 125 32.12 -31.60 -30.46
CA ALA A 125 33.32 -31.20 -29.73
C ALA A 125 33.37 -29.90 -28.88
N SER A 126 33.74 -30.12 -27.62
CA SER A 126 34.57 -29.27 -26.74
C SER A 126 35.83 -28.70 -27.44
N PRO A 127 36.53 -27.65 -26.94
CA PRO A 127 37.21 -27.73 -25.62
C PRO A 127 37.45 -26.43 -24.82
N SER A 128 37.79 -26.67 -23.54
CA SER A 128 38.80 -26.03 -22.67
C SER A 128 38.62 -24.63 -22.05
N GLU A 129 38.48 -24.67 -20.71
CA GLU A 129 39.37 -24.09 -19.69
C GLU A 129 40.04 -22.72 -19.94
N ALA A 130 39.73 -21.73 -19.10
CA ALA A 130 40.72 -20.94 -18.34
C ALA A 130 40.06 -19.86 -17.45
N GLY A 131 40.56 -19.73 -16.22
CA GLY A 131 40.72 -18.40 -15.60
C GLY A 131 39.93 -18.12 -14.33
N SER A 132 40.44 -18.62 -13.19
CA SER A 132 40.27 -17.91 -11.92
C SER A 132 41.19 -16.68 -11.90
N ALA A 133 40.65 -15.49 -11.69
CA ALA A 133 41.38 -14.33 -11.15
C ALA A 133 40.37 -13.32 -10.57
N GLY A 134 40.59 -12.94 -9.31
CA GLY A 134 39.62 -12.25 -8.45
C GLY A 134 39.34 -10.78 -8.77
N PRO A 135 38.43 -10.15 -8.01
CA PRO A 135 38.11 -8.74 -8.17
C PRO A 135 39.20 -7.86 -7.56
N SER A 136 39.72 -6.93 -8.34
CA SER A 136 40.48 -5.78 -7.86
C SER A 136 39.82 -4.49 -8.32
N ARG A 137 39.76 -3.53 -7.37
CA ARG A 137 39.63 -2.06 -7.47
C ARG A 137 38.28 -1.46 -7.05
N PRO A 138 38.24 -0.15 -6.70
CA PRO A 138 39.27 0.70 -6.07
C PRO A 138 38.74 1.43 -4.81
N GLY A 139 39.65 2.06 -4.07
CA GLY A 139 39.40 2.70 -2.77
C GLY A 139 38.48 3.92 -2.80
N SER A 140 37.78 4.12 -1.68
CA SER A 140 37.06 5.35 -1.34
C SER A 140 37.87 6.18 -0.33
N PRO A 141 37.83 7.52 -0.41
CA PRO A 141 38.55 8.39 0.52
C PRO A 141 37.83 8.48 1.88
N SER A 142 38.63 8.58 2.95
CA SER A 142 38.19 8.75 4.34
C SER A 142 37.41 10.06 4.58
N PRO A 143 36.45 10.09 5.50
CA PRO A 143 35.91 11.35 6.03
C PRO A 143 36.82 11.93 7.12
N PRO A 144 36.93 13.27 7.25
CA PRO A 144 37.57 13.89 8.41
C PRO A 144 36.67 13.77 9.66
N GLY A 145 37.30 13.59 10.82
CA GLY A 145 36.66 13.39 12.12
C GLY A 145 35.96 14.62 12.70
N PRO A 146 35.27 14.47 13.85
CA PRO A 146 34.47 15.52 14.45
C PRO A 146 35.35 16.52 15.20
N LEU A 147 35.17 17.81 14.89
CA LEU A 147 35.70 18.87 15.74
C LEU A 147 34.60 19.28 16.71
N ASP A 148 34.91 19.03 17.98
CA ASP A 148 34.24 19.53 19.18
C ASP A 148 34.19 21.06 19.16
N THR A 149 33.01 21.65 19.43
CA THR A 149 32.90 22.99 20.04
C THR A 149 31.54 23.11 20.73
N VAL A 150 31.62 23.09 22.05
CA VAL A 150 30.61 23.48 23.05
C VAL A 150 30.34 25.00 23.04
N PRO A 151 29.19 25.46 23.60
CA PRO A 151 28.62 26.79 23.37
C PRO A 151 29.03 27.82 24.43
N ARG A 152 28.87 29.11 24.11
CA ARG A 152 28.59 30.17 25.08
C ARG A 152 27.89 31.36 24.45
#